data_AF-A0A841THR6-F1
#
_entry.id   AF-A0A841THR6-F1
#
_cell.length_a   1.000
_cell.length_b   1.000
_cell.length_c   1.000
_cell.angle_alpha   90.00
_cell.angle_beta   90.00
_cell.angle_gamma   90.00
#
_symmetry.space_group_name_H-M   'P 1'
#
loop_
_entity.id
_entity.type
_entity.pdbx_description
1 polymer ?
#
loop_
_entity_poly.entity_id
_entity_poly.type
_entity_poly.pdbx_seq_one_letter_code
_entity_poly.pdbx_strand_id
1 'polypeptide(L)'
;MRHFLRQFISFAGISGVGWLLDFLLFSLLIERFDVNAFWGNITSASLSVTFVFFAATRKVFLEVCVKSKGMKFFIYLLYQLCSIILFSLLIRLIAQLLVPVEGIISINLELAGKVICTPFSLATNYIFMRLLIEKWSFHRSSINGGAK
;
A
#
# COMPACT_ATOMS: atom_id res chain seq x y z
N MET A 1 -16.19 15.70 6.37
CA MET A 1 -15.81 15.31 4.99
C MET A 1 -14.48 15.89 4.52
N ARG A 2 -14.25 17.22 4.55
CA ARG A 2 -13.01 17.84 4.03
C ARG A 2 -11.70 17.29 4.64
N HIS A 3 -11.69 16.95 5.93
CA HIS A 3 -10.52 16.37 6.60
C HIS A 3 -10.13 14.98 6.04
N PHE A 4 -11.12 14.13 5.79
CA PHE A 4 -10.93 12.76 5.29
C PHE A 4 -10.39 12.78 3.86
N LEU A 5 -10.96 13.64 3.01
CA LEU A 5 -10.52 13.78 1.63
C LEU A 5 -9.08 14.30 1.54
N ARG A 6 -8.71 15.27 2.38
CA ARG A 6 -7.34 15.79 2.44
C ARG A 6 -6.33 14.74 2.89
N GLN A 7 -6.69 13.92 3.88
CA GLN A 7 -5.84 12.80 4.33
C GLN A 7 -5.71 11.72 3.24
N PHE A 8 -6.80 11.38 2.57
CA PHE A 8 -6.78 10.41 1.47
C PHE A 8 -5.90 10.89 0.33
N ILE A 9 -6.04 12.14 -0.12
CA ILE A 9 -5.20 12.70 -1.20
C ILE A 9 -3.72 12.72 -0.79
N SER A 10 -3.42 13.12 0.46
CA SER A 10 -2.04 13.10 0.96
C SER A 10 -1.47 11.68 1.03
N PHE A 11 -2.29 10.70 1.44
CA PHE A 11 -1.91 9.29 1.48
C PHE A 11 -1.71 8.70 0.08
N ALA A 12 -2.60 9.03 -0.86
CA ALA A 12 -2.50 8.61 -2.26
C ALA A 12 -1.22 9.16 -2.89
N GLY A 13 -0.87 10.42 -2.62
CA GLY A 13 0.40 11.02 -3.06
C GLY A 13 1.62 10.28 -2.50
N ILE A 14 1.64 9.98 -1.20
CA ILE A 14 2.74 9.22 -0.58
C ILE A 14 2.81 7.79 -1.12
N SER A 15 1.67 7.12 -1.30
CA SER A 15 1.60 5.77 -1.86
C SER A 15 2.07 5.73 -3.31
N GLY A 16 1.73 6.74 -4.10
CA GLY A 16 2.21 6.90 -5.47
C GLY A 16 3.74 7.08 -5.52
N VAL A 17 4.31 7.90 -4.63
CA VAL A 17 5.77 8.03 -4.50
C VAL A 17 6.41 6.72 -4.08
N GLY A 18 5.80 5.98 -3.15
CA GLY A 18 6.25 4.64 -2.79
C GLY A 18 6.27 3.69 -3.99
N TRP A 19 5.21 3.66 -4.79
CA TRP A 19 5.14 2.83 -5.98
C TRP A 19 6.21 3.19 -7.02
N LEU A 20 6.46 4.49 -7.25
CA LEU A 20 7.55 4.93 -8.13
C LEU A 20 8.92 4.51 -7.58
N LEU A 21 9.12 4.59 -6.26
CA LEU A 21 10.35 4.17 -5.61
C LEU A 21 10.55 2.65 -5.71
N ASP A 22 9.50 1.85 -5.57
CA ASP A 22 9.51 0.41 -5.82
C ASP A 22 9.98 0.11 -7.25
N PHE A 23 9.34 0.75 -8.23
CA PHE A 23 9.68 0.57 -9.65
C PHE A 23 11.15 0.91 -9.94
N LEU A 24 11.63 2.06 -9.44
CA LEU A 24 13.02 2.48 -9.64
C LEU A 24 14.02 1.53 -8.96
N LEU A 25 13.75 1.10 -7.72
CA LEU A 25 14.61 0.17 -7.01
C LEU A 25 14.62 -1.22 -7.66
N PHE A 26 13.47 -1.70 -8.12
CA PHE A 26 13.34 -2.96 -8.84
C PHE A 26 14.16 -2.93 -10.13
N SER A 27 14.00 -1.89 -10.95
CA SER A 27 14.78 -1.70 -12.18
C SER A 27 16.28 -1.63 -11.89
N LEU A 28 16.70 -0.87 -10.87
CA LEU A 28 18.11 -0.80 -10.48
C LEU A 28 18.68 -2.16 -10.03
N LEU A 29 17.94 -2.91 -9.21
CA LEU A 29 18.38 -4.22 -8.71
C LEU A 29 18.56 -5.24 -9.83
N ILE A 30 17.66 -5.24 -10.82
CA ILE A 30 17.77 -6.14 -11.97
C ILE A 30 18.85 -5.67 -12.94
N GLU A 31 18.79 -4.41 -13.38
CA GLU A 31 19.64 -3.92 -14.48
C GLU A 31 21.09 -3.64 -14.06
N ARG A 32 21.32 -3.23 -12.80
CA ARG A 32 22.66 -2.85 -12.32
C ARG A 32 23.32 -3.91 -11.45
N PHE A 33 22.54 -4.69 -10.72
CA PHE A 33 23.06 -5.66 -9.74
C PHE A 33 22.81 -7.11 -10.15
N ASP A 34 22.19 -7.35 -11.32
CA ASP A 34 21.86 -8.69 -11.85
C ASP A 34 21.14 -9.58 -10.83
N VAL A 35 20.35 -8.95 -9.96
CA VAL A 35 19.57 -9.65 -8.95
C VAL A 35 18.39 -10.31 -9.65
N ASN A 36 18.14 -11.58 -9.35
CA ASN A 36 16.97 -12.29 -9.86
C ASN A 36 15.67 -11.51 -9.51
N ALA A 37 14.75 -11.44 -10.48
CA ALA A 37 13.50 -10.70 -10.36
C ALA A 37 12.69 -11.01 -9.09
N PHE A 38 12.74 -12.25 -8.58
CA PHE A 38 12.09 -12.62 -7.32
C PHE A 38 12.66 -11.85 -6.12
N TRP A 39 13.99 -11.87 -5.96
CA TRP A 39 14.69 -11.18 -4.86
C TRP A 39 14.66 -9.66 -5.04
N GLY A 40 14.71 -9.19 -6.29
CA GLY A 40 14.54 -7.78 -6.64
C GLY A 40 13.20 -7.24 -6.16
N ASN A 41 12.11 -7.94 -6.49
CA ASN A 41 10.74 -7.54 -6.13
C ASN A 41 10.50 -7.56 -4.62
N ILE A 42 11.00 -8.59 -3.91
CA ILE A 42 10.86 -8.63 -2.44
C ILE A 42 11.57 -7.43 -1.80
N THR A 43 12.79 -7.12 -2.26
CA THR A 43 13.62 -6.07 -1.68
C THR A 43 13.04 -4.68 -1.98
N SER A 44 12.70 -4.41 -3.24
CA SER A 44 12.12 -3.14 -3.67
C SER A 44 10.77 -2.88 -3.00
N ALA A 45 9.89 -3.90 -2.95
CA ALA A 45 8.57 -3.77 -2.35
C ALA A 45 8.68 -3.55 -0.83
N SER A 46 9.58 -4.27 -0.16
CA SER A 46 9.81 -4.08 1.29
C SER A 46 10.26 -2.66 1.61
N LEU A 47 11.20 -2.11 0.84
CA LEU A 47 11.69 -0.74 1.02
C LEU A 47 10.61 0.30 0.74
N SER A 48 9.82 0.11 -0.32
CA SER A 48 8.72 0.99 -0.69
C SER A 48 7.62 1.01 0.38
N VAL A 49 7.17 -0.16 0.82
CA VAL A 49 6.11 -0.29 1.84
C VAL A 49 6.57 0.30 3.17
N THR A 50 7.85 0.12 3.51
CA THR A 50 8.48 0.77 4.66
C THR A 50 8.42 2.29 4.55
N PHE A 51 8.81 2.85 3.39
CA PHE A 51 8.73 4.28 3.13
C PHE A 51 7.29 4.80 3.27
N VAL A 52 6.32 4.16 2.62
CA VAL A 52 4.90 4.56 2.66
C VAL A 52 4.39 4.55 4.10
N PHE A 53 4.69 3.50 4.86
CA PHE A 53 4.28 3.40 6.26
C PHE A 53 4.82 4.56 7.09
N PHE A 54 6.13 4.82 7.06
CA PHE A 54 6.74 5.89 7.86
C PHE A 54 6.31 7.28 7.40
N ALA A 55 6.26 7.52 6.09
CA ALA A 55 5.87 8.79 5.52
C ALA A 55 4.38 9.09 5.82
N ALA A 56 3.49 8.12 5.63
CA ALA A 56 2.06 8.28 5.93
C ALA A 56 1.81 8.49 7.41
N THR A 57 2.46 7.70 8.27
CA THR A 57 2.29 7.80 9.73
C THR A 57 2.74 9.17 10.26
N ARG A 58 3.85 9.72 9.73
CA ARG A 58 4.36 11.04 10.14
C ARG A 58 3.63 12.21 9.51
N LYS A 59 3.34 12.17 8.20
CA LYS A 59 2.79 13.33 7.47
C LYS A 59 1.26 13.36 7.40
N VAL A 60 0.60 12.20 7.41
CA VAL A 60 -0.87 12.11 7.21
C VAL A 60 -1.61 11.91 8.52
N PHE A 61 -1.08 11.04 9.39
CA PHE A 61 -1.76 10.66 10.63
C PHE A 61 -1.17 11.30 11.90
N LEU A 62 -0.10 12.12 11.76
CA LEU A 62 0.55 12.88 12.84
C LEU A 62 0.70 12.08 14.14
N GLU A 63 1.16 10.83 14.03
CA GLU A 63 1.19 9.93 15.16
C GLU A 63 2.25 10.38 16.19
N VAL A 64 1.79 10.94 17.31
CA VAL A 64 2.62 11.40 18.43
C VAL A 64 3.21 10.18 19.13
N CYS A 65 4.43 9.79 18.73
CA CYS A 65 5.36 8.92 19.45
C CYS A 65 4.74 7.90 20.42
N VAL A 66 4.18 6.80 19.91
CA VAL A 66 3.80 5.68 20.77
C VAL A 66 4.84 4.56 20.67
N LYS A 67 5.27 4.04 21.83
CA LYS A 67 6.28 2.97 22.04
C LYS A 67 6.14 1.68 21.20
N SER A 68 5.08 1.49 20.40
CA SER A 68 4.81 0.24 19.66
C SER A 68 4.81 0.38 18.13
N LYS A 69 5.66 1.26 17.58
CA LYS A 69 5.79 1.46 16.11
C LYS A 69 6.14 0.17 15.35
N GLY A 70 7.01 -0.67 15.92
CA GLY A 70 7.43 -1.93 15.30
C GLY A 70 6.29 -2.93 15.09
N MET A 71 5.39 -3.08 16.07
CA MET A 71 4.26 -4.01 15.96
C MET A 71 3.21 -3.52 14.95
N LYS A 72 2.96 -2.21 14.88
CA LYS A 72 2.11 -1.63 13.81
C LYS A 72 2.71 -1.87 12.44
N PHE A 73 4.02 -1.66 12.30
CA PHE A 73 4.72 -1.90 11.04
C PHE A 73 4.67 -3.38 10.63
N PHE A 74 4.85 -4.32 11.56
CA PHE A 74 4.77 -5.75 11.27
C PHE A 74 3.37 -6.18 10.82
N ILE A 75 2.32 -5.70 11.50
CA ILE A 75 0.92 -5.94 11.07
C ILE A 75 0.66 -5.34 9.70
N TYR A 76 1.21 -4.16 9.42
CA TYR A 76 1.09 -3.52 8.11
C TYR A 76 1.80 -4.31 7.00
N LEU A 77 3.00 -4.83 7.26
CA LEU A 77 3.71 -5.72 6.33
C LEU A 77 2.90 -6.97 6.01
N LEU A 78 2.36 -7.65 7.02
CA LEU A 78 1.50 -8.83 6.82
C LEU A 78 0.26 -8.50 5.99
N TYR A 79 -0.41 -7.41 6.30
CA TYR A 79 -1.54 -6.91 5.52
C TYR A 79 -1.14 -6.66 4.06
N GLN A 80 0.01 -6.02 3.83
CA GLN A 80 0.47 -5.68 2.49
C GLN A 80 0.76 -6.94 1.65
N LEU A 81 1.36 -7.98 2.24
CA LEU A 81 1.57 -9.27 1.57
C LEU A 81 0.23 -9.91 1.15
N CYS A 82 -0.75 -9.95 2.05
CA CYS A 82 -2.08 -10.47 1.75
C CYS A 82 -2.80 -9.63 0.68
N SER A 83 -2.69 -8.30 0.77
CA SER A 83 -3.31 -7.36 -0.16
C SER A 83 -2.76 -7.50 -1.58
N ILE A 84 -1.44 -7.63 -1.73
CA ILE A 84 -0.79 -7.85 -3.04
C ILE A 84 -1.31 -9.13 -3.68
N ILE A 85 -1.37 -10.24 -2.93
CA ILE A 85 -1.88 -11.52 -3.45
C ILE A 85 -3.35 -11.39 -3.87
N LEU A 86 -4.19 -10.81 -3.00
CA LEU A 86 -5.62 -10.64 -3.25
C LEU A 86 -5.88 -9.78 -4.50
N PHE A 87 -5.25 -8.61 -4.60
CA PHE A 87 -5.42 -7.74 -5.76
C PHE A 87 -4.82 -8.33 -7.03
N SER A 88 -3.74 -9.12 -6.94
CA SER A 88 -3.20 -9.85 -8.11
C SER A 88 -4.18 -10.89 -8.65
N LEU A 89 -4.88 -11.61 -7.77
CA LEU A 89 -5.94 -12.55 -8.16
C LEU A 89 -7.15 -11.80 -8.75
N LEU A 90 -7.56 -10.68 -8.15
CA LEU A 90 -8.65 -9.85 -8.68
C LEU A 90 -8.34 -9.28 -10.06
N ILE A 91 -7.11 -8.82 -10.31
CA ILE A 91 -6.69 -8.34 -11.64
C ILE A 91 -6.84 -9.45 -12.68
N ARG A 92 -6.40 -10.67 -12.36
CA ARG A 92 -6.55 -11.84 -13.26
C ARG A 92 -8.01 -12.18 -13.50
N LEU A 93 -8.83 -12.20 -12.46
CA LEU A 93 -10.27 -12.48 -12.57
C LEU A 93 -10.96 -11.43 -13.45
N ILE A 94 -10.69 -10.15 -13.22
CA ILE A 94 -11.24 -9.05 -14.02
C ILE A 94 -10.77 -9.19 -15.47
N ALA A 95 -9.47 -9.42 -15.71
CA ALA A 95 -8.94 -9.59 -17.06
C ALA A 95 -9.62 -10.73 -17.83
N GLN A 96 -9.99 -11.84 -17.17
CA GLN A 96 -10.74 -12.95 -17.78
C GLN A 96 -12.20 -12.59 -18.08
N LEU A 97 -12.81 -11.68 -17.30
CA LEU A 97 -14.17 -11.20 -17.52
C LEU A 97 -14.25 -10.13 -18.61
N LEU A 98 -13.15 -9.42 -18.89
CA LEU A 98 -13.09 -8.51 -20.02
C LEU A 98 -13.00 -9.29 -21.33
N VAL A 99 -13.99 -9.09 -22.20
CA VAL A 99 -13.97 -9.62 -23.57
C VAL A 99 -13.15 -8.66 -24.44
N PRO A 100 -12.16 -9.15 -25.21
CA PRO A 100 -11.44 -8.31 -26.15
C PRO A 100 -12.41 -7.77 -27.21
N VAL A 101 -12.46 -6.44 -27.37
CA VAL A 101 -13.19 -5.81 -28.47
C VAL A 101 -12.30 -5.87 -29.70
N GLU A 102 -12.68 -6.67 -30.70
CA GLU A 102 -11.94 -6.74 -31.96
C GLU A 102 -11.92 -5.36 -32.65
N GLY A 103 -10.74 -4.90 -33.06
CA GLY A 103 -10.56 -3.73 -33.92
C GLY A 103 -10.23 -2.39 -33.23
N ILE A 104 -10.22 -2.31 -31.90
CA ILE A 104 -9.88 -1.06 -31.19
C ILE A 104 -8.81 -1.34 -30.15
N ILE A 105 -7.55 -1.29 -30.59
CA ILE A 105 -6.33 -1.31 -29.77
C ILE A 105 -6.11 -2.68 -29.10
N SER A 106 -4.94 -3.27 -29.29
CA SER A 106 -4.45 -4.43 -28.54
C SER A 106 -4.15 -4.04 -27.09
N ILE A 107 -5.18 -3.70 -26.32
CA ILE A 107 -5.06 -3.38 -24.90
C ILE A 107 -4.82 -4.68 -24.16
N ASN A 108 -3.70 -4.77 -23.44
CA ASN A 108 -3.46 -5.89 -22.54
C ASN A 108 -4.52 -5.87 -21.43
N LEU A 109 -5.39 -6.89 -21.38
CA LEU A 109 -6.49 -7.00 -20.43
C LEU A 109 -6.03 -6.99 -18.97
N GLU A 110 -4.81 -7.45 -18.68
CA GLU A 110 -4.22 -7.39 -17.35
C GLU A 110 -3.87 -5.94 -16.95
N LEU A 111 -3.45 -5.11 -17.91
CA LEU A 111 -3.22 -3.67 -17.66
C LEU A 111 -4.55 -2.96 -17.35
N ALA A 112 -5.62 -3.29 -18.09
CA ALA A 112 -6.95 -2.76 -17.83
C ALA A 112 -7.45 -3.17 -16.43
N GLY A 113 -7.30 -4.44 -16.06
CA GLY A 113 -7.60 -4.94 -14.72
C GLY A 113 -6.81 -4.22 -13.63
N LYS A 114 -5.53 -3.94 -13.86
CA LYS A 114 -4.68 -3.17 -12.92
C LYS A 114 -5.18 -1.75 -12.72
N VAL A 115 -5.56 -1.04 -13.79
CA VAL A 115 -6.11 0.33 -13.70
C VAL A 115 -7.40 0.35 -12.89
N ILE A 116 -8.29 -0.63 -13.08
CA ILE A 116 -9.54 -0.75 -12.32
C ILE A 116 -9.26 -1.07 -10.86
N CYS A 117 -8.37 -2.02 -10.55
CA CYS A 117 -8.08 -2.46 -9.18
C CYS A 117 -7.28 -1.44 -8.35
N THR A 118 -6.43 -0.62 -8.98
CA THR A 118 -5.54 0.33 -8.29
C THR A 118 -6.27 1.30 -7.34
N PRO A 119 -7.36 1.99 -7.73
CA PRO A 119 -8.08 2.88 -6.81
C PRO A 119 -8.68 2.12 -5.60
N PHE A 120 -9.15 0.89 -5.78
CA PHE A 120 -9.63 0.05 -4.67
C PHE A 120 -8.50 -0.39 -3.75
N SER A 121 -7.34 -0.75 -4.31
CA SER A 121 -6.14 -1.08 -3.53
C SER A 121 -5.67 0.11 -2.70
N LEU A 122 -5.64 1.31 -3.28
CA LEU A 122 -5.32 2.54 -2.56
C LEU A 122 -6.32 2.86 -1.45
N ALA A 123 -7.63 2.72 -1.73
CA ALA A 123 -8.68 2.97 -0.75
C ALA A 123 -8.61 2.00 0.42
N THR A 124 -8.47 0.70 0.16
CA THR A 124 -8.33 -0.32 1.21
C THR A 124 -7.07 -0.12 2.04
N ASN A 125 -5.93 0.19 1.40
CA ASN A 125 -4.68 0.50 2.09
C ASN A 125 -4.82 1.74 3.00
N TYR A 126 -5.46 2.81 2.51
CA TYR A 126 -5.76 4.00 3.32
C TYR A 126 -6.65 3.68 4.52
N ILE A 127 -7.76 2.96 4.31
CA ILE A 127 -8.69 2.59 5.37
C ILE A 127 -7.97 1.74 6.42
N PHE A 128 -7.18 0.76 5.99
CA PHE A 128 -6.43 -0.12 6.88
C PHE A 128 -5.41 0.66 7.72
N MET A 129 -4.58 1.48 7.08
CA MET A 129 -3.60 2.34 7.75
C MET A 129 -4.26 3.25 8.79
N ARG A 130 -5.40 3.84 8.42
CA ARG A 130 -6.15 4.69 9.31
C ARG A 130 -6.72 3.93 10.50
N LEU A 131 -7.32 2.76 10.29
CA LEU A 131 -7.82 1.91 11.38
C LEU A 131 -6.70 1.46 12.31
N LEU A 132 -5.55 1.07 11.75
CA LEU A 132 -4.38 0.62 12.50
C LEU A 132 -3.79 1.73 13.38
N ILE A 133 -3.78 2.97 12.88
CA ILE A 133 -3.23 4.12 13.58
C ILE A 133 -4.25 4.74 14.56
N GLU A 134 -5.47 5.07 14.11
CA GLU A 134 -6.50 5.76 14.90
C GLU A 134 -7.16 4.84 15.95
N LYS A 135 -7.56 3.61 15.59
CA LYS A 135 -8.34 2.74 16.50
C LYS A 135 -7.48 2.18 17.62
N TRP A 136 -6.20 1.91 17.35
CA TRP A 136 -5.27 1.40 18.36
C TRP A 136 -4.69 2.50 19.27
N SER A 137 -4.81 3.77 18.88
CA SER A 137 -4.58 4.92 19.77
C SER A 137 -5.65 5.02 20.87
N PHE A 138 -6.91 4.77 20.54
CA PHE A 138 -8.03 4.88 21.49
C PHE A 138 -8.00 3.79 22.58
N HIS A 139 -7.65 2.56 22.23
CA HIS A 139 -7.65 1.44 23.18
C HIS A 139 -6.60 1.57 24.29
N ARG A 140 -5.52 2.33 24.07
CA ARG A 140 -4.46 2.52 25.08
C ARG A 140 -4.72 3.68 26.05
N SER A 141 -5.61 4.63 25.69
CA SER A 141 -6.10 5.67 26.61
C SER A 141 -6.99 5.09 27.71
N SER A 142 -7.76 4.04 27.40
CA SER A 142 -8.62 3.35 28.38
C SER A 142 -7.83 2.49 29.36
N ILE A 143 -6.69 1.93 28.94
CA ILE A 143 -5.86 1.06 29.80
C ILE A 143 -4.94 1.89 30.73
N ASN A 144 -4.42 3.03 30.27
CA ASN A 144 -3.60 3.91 31.12
C ASN A 144 -4.41 4.87 32.01
N GLY A 145 -5.73 4.92 31.85
CA GLY A 145 -6.63 5.70 32.72
C GLY A 145 -7.04 5.01 34.02
N GLY A 146 -6.64 3.74 34.22
CA GLY A 146 -6.92 2.96 35.44
C GLY A 146 -5.77 2.92 36.46
N ALA A 147 -4.70 3.69 36.23
CA ALA A 147 -3.61 3.87 37.18
C ALA A 147 -3.55 5.33 37.63
N LYS A 148 -4.58 5.75 38.37
CA LYS A 148 -4.53 6.90 39.27
C LYS A 148 -5.24 6.54 40.55
#